data_AF-A0A9W4SVS3-F1
#
_entry.id   AF-A0A9W4SVS3-F1
#
_cell.length_a   1.000
_cell.length_b   1.000
_cell.length_c   1.000
_cell.angle_alpha   90.00
_cell.angle_beta   90.00
_cell.angle_gamma   90.00
#
_symmetry.space_group_name_H-M   'P 1'
#
loop_
_entity.id
_entity.type
_entity.pdbx_description
1 polymer ?
#
loop_
_entity_poly.entity_id
_entity_poly.type
_entity_poly.pdbx_seq_one_letter_code
_entity_poly.pdbx_strand_id
1 'polypeptide(L)'
;MEHLSPSSSKNNNNDVDNKSSILIEIKQLKSRYYESELEREGLNSLTESLKSKIRALQQQIFAQESTIKSAQDLKSQKEILLEQIERYKQKITDSESYLNTIKKEIVSLKENNNGYIRKYNELQQQNVQTQQKNNLLEVDKQQLSKKLKEIEEDNNLLNKELKQCNEQFNLIEKNRQEIKDSFEKLDLDHRRLQCKNSEFELEIEALQNNGVHPAYCNVCNKYIVGIRYKCGHCDNYDICSNCETSNHNRDHVFIKIKSPIGNDRFARTALLPEFKLIEQNEQDIDHKTVCNVCHKNIKGVRYKCGHCLKFEMCVICEAYPFNLHDPTHVFIKIKRPVQIDSNEALLPLEFRPIITKAAGV
;
A
#
# COMPACT_ATOMS: atom_id res chain seq x y z
N MET A 1 65.02 175.64 2.52
CA MET A 1 65.51 177.02 2.69
C MET A 1 64.29 177.91 2.60
N GLU A 2 63.89 178.41 3.77
CA GLU A 2 64.06 179.83 4.14
C GLU A 2 62.90 180.65 3.55
N HIS A 3 61.98 181.26 4.30
CA HIS A 3 62.02 182.15 5.45
C HIS A 3 61.41 183.50 5.02
N LEU A 4 60.67 184.13 5.95
CA LEU A 4 60.49 185.59 6.14
C LEU A 4 59.46 186.35 5.26
N SER A 5 58.47 186.96 5.93
CA SER A 5 58.26 188.43 6.17
C SER A 5 58.52 189.45 5.02
N PRO A 6 58.16 190.77 5.13
CA PRO A 6 57.10 191.48 5.87
C PRO A 6 56.43 192.71 5.13
N SER A 7 55.39 193.27 5.75
CA SER A 7 55.02 194.71 5.97
C SER A 7 54.97 195.81 4.87
N SER A 8 53.86 196.59 4.94
CA SER A 8 53.69 198.07 4.78
C SER A 8 53.72 198.66 3.35
N SER A 9 53.03 199.75 2.94
CA SER A 9 51.98 200.65 3.45
C SER A 9 51.62 201.69 2.35
N LYS A 10 50.43 202.34 2.47
CA LYS A 10 49.98 203.67 1.94
C LYS A 10 49.14 203.79 0.64
N ASN A 11 47.91 204.26 0.86
CA ASN A 11 47.12 205.38 0.26
C ASN A 11 46.48 205.32 -1.16
N ASN A 12 45.13 205.45 -1.11
CA ASN A 12 44.21 206.38 -1.82
C ASN A 12 44.17 206.45 -3.35
N ASN A 13 43.11 205.90 -3.98
CA ASN A 13 41.86 206.63 -4.33
C ASN A 13 41.01 205.86 -5.38
N ASN A 14 39.70 205.86 -5.12
CA ASN A 14 38.55 205.89 -6.06
C ASN A 14 38.00 204.59 -6.70
N ASP A 15 36.82 204.25 -6.18
CA ASP A 15 35.75 203.33 -6.57
C ASP A 15 35.31 203.30 -8.05
N VAL A 16 34.68 202.16 -8.38
CA VAL A 16 33.85 201.81 -9.56
C VAL A 16 34.58 201.12 -10.73
N ASP A 17 34.77 199.79 -10.63
CA ASP A 17 34.67 198.82 -11.77
C ASP A 17 34.84 197.32 -11.40
N ASN A 18 34.92 196.97 -10.09
CA ASN A 18 35.17 195.60 -9.58
C ASN A 18 33.94 194.65 -9.55
N LYS A 19 32.87 194.90 -10.32
CA LYS A 19 31.62 194.09 -10.27
C LYS A 19 31.36 193.18 -11.49
N SER A 20 32.08 193.35 -12.60
CA SER A 20 31.79 192.61 -13.85
C SER A 20 32.52 191.27 -13.99
N SER A 21 33.65 191.04 -13.31
CA SER A 21 34.50 189.85 -13.53
C SER A 21 34.00 188.61 -12.77
N ILE A 22 33.50 188.79 -11.54
CA ILE A 22 33.02 187.70 -10.66
C ILE A 22 31.77 187.00 -11.23
N LEU A 23 30.96 187.71 -12.03
CA LEU A 23 29.72 187.17 -12.60
C LEU A 23 29.96 186.11 -13.69
N ILE A 24 31.13 186.14 -14.36
CA ILE A 24 31.46 185.23 -15.46
C ILE A 24 31.93 183.87 -14.92
N GLU A 25 32.75 183.87 -13.87
CA GLU A 25 33.23 182.64 -13.21
C GLU A 25 32.09 181.83 -12.60
N ILE A 26 31.10 182.50 -11.99
CA ILE A 26 29.93 181.84 -11.41
C ILE A 26 29.09 181.15 -12.49
N LYS A 27 28.95 181.74 -13.69
CA LYS A 27 28.20 181.12 -14.80
C LYS A 27 28.88 179.84 -15.32
N GLN A 28 30.22 179.82 -15.42
CA GLN A 28 30.95 178.65 -15.90
C GLN A 28 30.94 177.48 -14.89
N LEU A 29 30.98 177.77 -13.58
CA LEU A 29 30.83 176.74 -12.54
C LEU A 29 29.42 176.15 -12.52
N LYS A 30 28.40 176.98 -12.75
CA LYS A 30 27.00 176.53 -12.80
C LYS A 30 26.74 175.57 -13.97
N SER A 31 27.34 175.81 -15.14
CA SER A 31 27.21 174.91 -16.29
C SER A 31 27.84 173.54 -16.05
N ARG A 32 29.05 173.48 -15.47
CA ARG A 32 29.71 172.21 -15.11
C ARG A 32 28.97 171.44 -14.02
N TYR A 33 28.33 172.16 -13.09
CA TYR A 33 27.45 171.55 -12.09
C TYR A 33 26.24 170.88 -12.74
N TYR A 34 25.57 171.57 -13.67
CA TYR A 34 24.42 171.03 -14.41
C TYR A 34 24.79 169.81 -15.28
N GLU A 35 25.94 169.84 -15.98
CA GLU A 35 26.43 168.69 -16.75
C GLU A 35 26.73 167.47 -15.86
N SER A 36 27.39 167.70 -14.70
CA SER A 36 27.63 166.63 -13.71
C SER A 36 26.34 166.08 -13.10
N GLU A 37 25.31 166.92 -12.95
CA GLU A 37 24.00 166.53 -12.43
C GLU A 37 23.21 165.69 -13.46
N LEU A 38 23.25 166.07 -14.74
CA LEU A 38 22.70 165.29 -15.87
C LEU A 38 23.40 163.93 -16.03
N GLU A 39 24.73 163.87 -15.92
CA GLU A 39 25.47 162.60 -15.93
C GLU A 39 25.10 161.71 -14.72
N ARG A 40 24.89 162.32 -13.55
CA ARG A 40 24.47 161.64 -12.32
C ARG A 40 23.04 161.10 -12.45
N GLU A 41 22.13 161.85 -13.07
CA GLU A 41 20.78 161.38 -13.40
C GLU A 41 20.79 160.23 -14.41
N GLY A 42 21.64 160.30 -15.45
CA GLY A 42 21.84 159.22 -16.41
C GLY A 42 22.38 157.94 -15.77
N LEU A 43 23.37 158.06 -14.88
CA LEU A 43 23.90 156.96 -14.08
C LEU A 43 22.87 156.40 -13.09
N ASN A 44 22.04 157.25 -12.47
CA ASN A 44 20.95 156.81 -11.60
C ASN A 44 19.86 156.05 -12.37
N SER A 45 19.49 156.52 -13.56
CA SER A 45 18.54 155.84 -14.45
C SER A 45 19.05 154.48 -14.92
N LEU A 46 20.33 154.40 -15.31
CA LEU A 46 20.98 153.14 -15.65
C LEU A 46 21.05 152.20 -14.44
N THR A 47 21.33 152.74 -13.25
CA THR A 47 21.36 151.99 -11.99
C THR A 47 20.00 151.39 -11.64
N GLU A 48 18.91 152.16 -11.78
CA GLU A 48 17.56 151.65 -11.54
C GLU A 48 17.11 150.64 -12.61
N SER A 49 17.50 150.84 -13.87
CA SER A 49 17.29 149.86 -14.95
C SER A 49 18.03 148.53 -14.69
N LEU A 50 19.29 148.62 -14.25
CA LEU A 50 20.08 147.45 -13.84
C LEU A 50 19.49 146.77 -12.61
N LYS A 51 19.05 147.52 -11.59
CA LYS A 51 18.35 146.95 -10.42
C LYS A 51 17.05 146.25 -10.81
N SER A 52 16.28 146.82 -11.74
CA SER A 52 15.05 146.20 -12.26
C SER A 52 15.35 144.89 -13.00
N LYS A 53 16.37 144.87 -13.88
CA LYS A 53 16.84 143.65 -14.53
C LYS A 53 17.36 142.61 -13.54
N ILE A 54 18.09 143.03 -12.51
CA ILE A 54 18.56 142.14 -11.43
C ILE A 54 17.37 141.51 -10.70
N ARG A 55 16.35 142.29 -10.33
CA ARG A 55 15.13 141.76 -9.70
C ARG A 55 14.39 140.76 -10.60
N ALA A 56 14.27 141.06 -11.90
CA ALA A 56 13.63 140.17 -12.86
C ALA A 56 14.41 138.86 -13.03
N LEU A 57 15.74 138.92 -13.13
CA LEU A 57 16.61 137.75 -13.19
C LEU A 57 16.55 136.93 -11.89
N GLN A 58 16.52 137.59 -10.73
CA GLN A 58 16.34 136.91 -9.43
C GLN A 58 15.01 136.16 -9.35
N GLN A 59 13.91 136.75 -9.82
CA GLN A 59 12.61 136.07 -9.88
C GLN A 59 12.62 134.88 -10.85
N GLN A 60 13.28 135.01 -12.00
CA GLN A 60 13.46 133.90 -12.96
C GLN A 60 14.32 132.77 -12.37
N ILE A 61 15.41 133.10 -11.69
CA ILE A 61 16.27 132.14 -11.00
C ILE A 61 15.46 131.39 -9.94
N PHE A 62 14.68 132.09 -9.11
CA PHE A 62 13.84 131.45 -8.10
C PHE A 62 12.80 130.50 -8.70
N ALA A 63 12.14 130.89 -9.80
CA ALA A 63 11.20 130.02 -10.51
C ALA A 63 11.89 128.79 -11.12
N GLN A 64 13.10 128.95 -11.66
CA GLN A 64 13.92 127.84 -12.17
C GLN A 64 14.37 126.92 -11.03
N GLU A 65 14.83 127.45 -9.90
CA GLU A 65 15.19 126.69 -8.70
C GLU A 65 14.00 125.87 -8.17
N SER A 66 12.81 126.47 -8.11
CA SER A 66 11.58 125.76 -7.75
C SER A 66 11.27 124.61 -8.73
N THR A 67 11.44 124.85 -10.03
CA THR A 67 11.20 123.83 -11.07
C THR A 67 12.22 122.70 -10.99
N ILE A 68 13.50 123.03 -10.75
CA ILE A 68 14.58 122.07 -10.54
C ILE A 68 14.28 121.20 -9.33
N LYS A 69 13.80 121.78 -8.22
CA LYS A 69 13.41 121.04 -7.02
C LYS A 69 12.28 120.04 -7.32
N SER A 70 11.22 120.47 -8.01
CA SER A 70 10.15 119.54 -8.43
C SER A 70 10.64 118.44 -9.37
N ALA A 71 11.59 118.74 -10.27
CA ALA A 71 12.19 117.73 -11.14
C ALA A 71 13.06 116.73 -10.37
N GLN A 72 13.78 117.18 -9.34
CA GLN A 72 14.53 116.33 -8.42
C GLN A 72 13.58 115.41 -7.62
N ASP A 73 12.48 115.94 -7.10
CA ASP A 73 11.47 115.14 -6.39
C ASP A 73 10.85 114.06 -7.29
N LEU A 74 10.49 114.41 -8.53
CA LEU A 74 9.99 113.45 -9.52
C LEU A 74 11.03 112.38 -9.88
N LYS A 75 12.32 112.75 -9.94
CA LYS A 75 13.41 111.80 -10.16
C LYS A 75 13.51 110.80 -9.01
N SER A 76 13.46 111.28 -7.77
CA SER A 76 13.45 110.40 -6.59
C SER A 76 12.22 109.49 -6.54
N GLN A 77 11.03 109.99 -6.88
CA GLN A 77 9.82 109.17 -7.00
C GLN A 77 9.96 108.10 -8.10
N LYS A 78 10.55 108.45 -9.25
CA LYS A 78 10.84 107.50 -10.34
C LYS A 78 11.79 106.40 -9.87
N GLU A 79 12.84 106.73 -9.12
CA GLU A 79 13.79 105.75 -8.58
C GLU A 79 13.10 104.76 -7.62
N ILE A 80 12.22 105.23 -6.74
CA ILE A 80 11.42 104.37 -5.84
C ILE A 80 10.49 103.44 -6.64
N LEU A 81 9.80 103.97 -7.65
CA LEU A 81 8.91 103.17 -8.50
C LEU A 81 9.68 102.11 -9.29
N LEU A 82 10.86 102.44 -9.80
CA LEU A 82 11.72 101.46 -10.48
C LEU A 82 12.15 100.34 -9.52
N GLU A 83 12.52 100.66 -8.29
CA GLU A 83 12.86 99.66 -7.27
C GLU A 83 11.65 98.78 -6.89
N GLN A 84 10.44 99.35 -6.84
CA GLN A 84 9.21 98.57 -6.64
C GLN A 84 8.92 97.65 -7.83
N ILE A 85 9.09 98.14 -9.06
CA ILE A 85 8.93 97.33 -10.28
C ILE A 85 9.90 96.15 -10.26
N GLU A 86 11.18 96.35 -9.94
CA GLU A 86 12.15 95.26 -9.85
C GLU A 86 11.80 94.26 -8.74
N ARG A 87 11.32 94.73 -7.58
CA ARG A 87 10.79 93.84 -6.52
C ARG A 87 9.60 93.01 -7.00
N TYR A 88 8.66 93.59 -7.75
CA TYR A 88 7.52 92.85 -8.29
C TYR A 88 7.94 91.87 -9.39
N LYS A 89 8.88 92.24 -10.26
CA LYS A 89 9.46 91.32 -11.25
C LYS A 89 10.07 90.10 -10.58
N GLN A 90 10.86 90.30 -9.51
CA GLN A 90 11.45 89.18 -8.77
C GLN A 90 10.38 88.26 -8.16
N LYS A 91 9.32 88.83 -7.56
CA LYS A 91 8.20 88.04 -7.04
C LYS A 91 7.47 87.23 -8.12
N ILE A 92 7.32 87.81 -9.32
CA ILE A 92 6.73 87.12 -10.47
C ILE A 92 7.64 85.94 -10.88
N THR A 93 8.95 86.16 -11.03
CA THR A 93 9.88 85.09 -11.39
C THR A 93 9.94 83.97 -10.35
N ASP A 94 9.89 84.31 -9.05
CA ASP A 94 9.86 83.32 -7.98
C ASP A 94 8.56 82.50 -8.02
N SER A 95 7.43 83.17 -8.29
CA SER A 95 6.11 82.52 -8.45
C SER A 95 6.08 81.61 -9.68
N GLU A 96 6.67 82.02 -10.80
CA GLU A 96 6.79 81.19 -12.00
C GLU A 96 7.66 79.95 -11.75
N SER A 97 8.77 80.12 -11.02
CA SER A 97 9.63 79.01 -10.60
C SER A 97 8.86 78.01 -9.72
N TYR A 98 8.11 78.50 -8.73
CA TYR A 98 7.29 77.68 -7.86
C TYR A 98 6.18 76.94 -8.65
N LEU A 99 5.51 77.63 -9.57
CA LEU A 99 4.50 77.05 -10.46
C LEU A 99 5.10 75.93 -11.33
N ASN A 100 6.32 76.10 -11.82
CA ASN A 100 7.01 75.08 -12.60
C ASN A 100 7.35 73.84 -11.76
N THR A 101 7.72 74.01 -10.49
CA THR A 101 7.92 72.89 -9.55
C THR A 101 6.63 72.13 -9.30
N ILE A 102 5.53 72.83 -9.00
CA ILE A 102 4.20 72.21 -8.84
C ILE A 102 3.79 71.45 -10.11
N LYS A 103 4.00 72.03 -11.30
CA LYS A 103 3.69 71.36 -12.57
C LYS A 103 4.46 70.04 -12.71
N LYS A 104 5.74 70.00 -12.36
CA LYS A 104 6.56 68.77 -12.39
C LYS A 104 6.03 67.73 -11.40
N GLU A 105 5.67 68.13 -10.19
CA GLU A 105 5.08 67.23 -9.19
C GLU A 105 3.74 66.66 -9.66
N ILE A 106 2.87 67.48 -10.25
CA ILE A 106 1.59 67.02 -10.83
C ILE A 106 1.82 65.98 -11.93
N VAL A 107 2.81 66.17 -12.80
CA VAL A 107 3.15 65.20 -13.85
C VAL A 107 3.60 63.88 -13.22
N SER A 108 4.52 63.92 -12.25
CA SER A 108 4.98 62.73 -11.53
C SER A 108 3.84 61.99 -10.82
N LEU A 109 2.94 62.72 -10.14
CA LEU A 109 1.78 62.12 -9.48
C LEU A 109 0.81 61.48 -10.47
N LYS A 110 0.60 62.07 -11.66
CA LYS A 110 -0.21 61.47 -12.72
C LYS A 110 0.41 60.18 -13.25
N GLU A 111 1.72 60.14 -13.44
CA GLU A 111 2.42 58.93 -13.87
C GLU A 111 2.30 57.81 -12.84
N ASN A 112 2.48 58.13 -11.56
CA ASN A 112 2.30 57.18 -10.45
C ASN A 112 0.86 56.65 -10.40
N ASN A 113 -0.15 57.53 -10.51
CA ASN A 113 -1.55 57.13 -10.53
C ASN A 113 -1.87 56.21 -11.72
N ASN A 114 -1.33 56.51 -12.90
CA ASN A 114 -1.45 55.63 -14.07
C ASN A 114 -0.77 54.27 -13.85
N GLY A 115 0.32 54.22 -13.08
CA GLY A 115 0.94 52.97 -12.63
C GLY A 115 0.03 52.16 -11.71
N TYR A 116 -0.59 52.80 -10.72
CA TYR A 116 -1.55 52.15 -9.83
C TYR A 116 -2.78 51.62 -10.57
N ILE A 117 -3.32 52.38 -11.53
CA ILE A 117 -4.44 51.93 -12.36
C ILE A 117 -4.07 50.68 -13.17
N ARG A 118 -2.88 50.66 -13.79
CA ARG A 118 -2.40 49.47 -14.52
C ARG A 118 -2.32 48.25 -13.60
N LYS A 119 -1.70 48.40 -12.43
CA LYS A 119 -1.57 47.31 -11.46
C LYS A 119 -2.92 46.83 -10.92
N TYR A 120 -3.86 47.74 -10.70
CA TYR A 120 -5.23 47.39 -10.32
C TYR A 120 -5.92 46.54 -11.40
N ASN A 121 -5.81 46.95 -12.67
CA ASN A 121 -6.40 46.19 -13.78
C ASN A 121 -5.77 44.81 -13.95
N GLU A 122 -4.44 44.69 -13.80
CA GLU A 122 -3.72 43.41 -13.82
C GLU A 122 -4.22 42.47 -12.70
N LEU A 123 -4.37 42.99 -11.48
CA LEU A 123 -4.89 42.22 -10.34
C LEU A 123 -6.35 41.79 -10.56
N GLN A 124 -7.19 42.64 -11.15
CA GLN A 124 -8.56 42.28 -11.51
C GLN A 124 -8.59 41.14 -12.53
N GLN A 125 -7.74 41.19 -13.56
CA GLN A 125 -7.64 40.11 -14.55
C GLN A 125 -7.15 38.80 -13.92
N GLN A 126 -6.15 38.86 -13.05
CA GLN A 126 -5.65 37.69 -12.32
C GLN A 126 -6.72 37.08 -11.40
N ASN A 127 -7.53 37.92 -10.75
CA ASN A 127 -8.62 37.45 -9.90
C ASN A 127 -9.68 36.69 -10.72
N VAL A 128 -10.09 37.23 -11.88
CA VAL A 128 -11.01 36.55 -12.79
C VAL A 128 -10.45 35.20 -13.25
N GLN A 129 -9.18 35.14 -13.64
CA GLN A 129 -8.53 33.88 -14.04
C GLN A 129 -8.48 32.87 -12.88
N THR A 130 -8.20 33.34 -11.66
CA THR A 130 -8.18 32.49 -10.46
C THR A 130 -9.56 31.95 -10.14
N GLN A 131 -10.60 32.79 -10.25
CA GLN A 131 -11.99 32.37 -10.05
C GLN A 131 -12.43 31.33 -11.09
N GLN A 132 -12.04 31.49 -12.35
CA GLN A 132 -12.30 30.49 -13.40
C GLN A 132 -11.62 29.15 -13.09
N LYS A 133 -10.36 29.17 -12.65
CA LYS A 133 -9.64 27.94 -12.25
C LYS A 133 -10.28 27.27 -11.03
N ASN A 134 -10.70 28.04 -10.03
CA ASN A 134 -11.38 27.50 -8.85
C ASN A 134 -12.69 26.83 -9.21
N ASN A 135 -13.47 27.43 -10.12
CA ASN A 135 -14.72 26.82 -10.59
C ASN A 135 -14.46 25.49 -11.32
N LEU A 136 -13.43 25.44 -12.18
CA LEU A 136 -13.05 24.19 -12.85
C LEU A 136 -12.62 23.11 -11.84
N LEU A 137 -11.81 23.49 -10.85
CA LEU A 137 -11.36 22.56 -9.81
C LEU A 137 -12.52 22.02 -8.96
N GLU A 138 -13.54 22.83 -8.68
CA GLU A 138 -14.73 22.39 -7.94
C GLU A 138 -15.56 21.39 -8.77
N VAL A 139 -15.66 21.59 -10.09
CA VAL A 139 -16.30 20.60 -11.00
C VAL A 139 -15.52 19.29 -11.01
N ASP A 140 -14.19 19.34 -11.15
CA ASP A 140 -13.33 18.15 -11.13
C ASP A 140 -13.46 17.39 -9.80
N LYS A 141 -13.48 18.11 -8.68
CA LYS A 141 -13.70 17.55 -7.34
C LYS A 141 -15.06 16.85 -7.22
N GLN A 142 -16.13 17.43 -7.76
CA GLN A 142 -17.46 16.80 -7.77
C GLN A 142 -17.45 15.51 -8.61
N GLN A 143 -16.83 15.54 -9.79
CA GLN A 143 -16.71 14.35 -10.65
C GLN A 143 -15.90 13.23 -9.98
N LEU A 144 -14.77 13.57 -9.36
CA LEU A 144 -13.94 12.61 -8.63
C LEU A 144 -14.68 12.03 -7.42
N SER A 145 -15.41 12.87 -6.67
CA SER A 145 -16.23 12.40 -5.55
C SER A 145 -17.33 11.43 -6.00
N LYS A 146 -17.94 11.66 -7.16
CA LYS A 146 -18.92 10.74 -7.74
C LYS A 146 -18.26 9.40 -8.11
N LYS A 147 -17.14 9.42 -8.82
CA LYS A 147 -16.39 8.21 -9.19
C LYS A 147 -15.93 7.40 -7.98
N LEU A 148 -15.52 8.08 -6.90
CA LEU A 148 -15.14 7.41 -5.65
C LEU A 148 -16.31 6.63 -5.06
N LYS A 149 -17.51 7.21 -5.02
CA LYS A 149 -18.72 6.52 -4.53
C LYS A 149 -19.07 5.29 -5.38
N GLU A 150 -19.00 5.42 -6.70
CA GLU A 150 -19.22 4.30 -7.63
C GLU A 150 -18.23 3.15 -7.35
N ILE A 151 -16.94 3.46 -7.18
CA ILE A 151 -15.91 2.45 -6.84
C ILE A 151 -16.14 1.83 -5.45
N GLU A 152 -16.58 2.61 -4.46
CA GLU A 152 -16.90 2.11 -3.12
C GLU A 152 -18.10 1.14 -3.15
N GLU A 153 -19.13 1.45 -3.94
CA GLU A 153 -20.29 0.58 -4.15
C GLU A 153 -19.88 -0.75 -4.81
N ASP A 154 -19.07 -0.70 -5.87
CA ASP A 154 -18.54 -1.89 -6.54
C ASP A 154 -17.68 -2.76 -5.61
N ASN A 155 -16.81 -2.14 -4.80
CA ASN A 155 -16.00 -2.86 -3.81
C ASN A 155 -16.86 -3.56 -2.76
N ASN A 156 -17.92 -2.91 -2.30
CA ASN A 156 -18.85 -3.51 -1.34
C ASN A 156 -19.58 -4.72 -1.94
N LEU A 157 -19.99 -4.62 -3.22
CA LEU A 157 -20.59 -5.74 -3.94
C LEU A 157 -19.60 -6.91 -4.08
N LEU A 158 -18.38 -6.63 -4.55
CA LEU A 158 -17.36 -7.65 -4.74
C LEU A 158 -16.99 -8.36 -3.43
N ASN A 159 -16.90 -7.62 -2.31
CA ASN A 159 -16.66 -8.21 -1.00
C ASN A 159 -17.80 -9.14 -0.55
N LYS A 160 -19.05 -8.81 -0.89
CA LYS A 160 -20.21 -9.67 -0.61
C LYS A 160 -20.16 -10.95 -1.43
N GLU A 161 -19.83 -10.86 -2.72
CA GLU A 161 -19.67 -12.03 -3.60
C GLU A 161 -18.51 -12.91 -3.15
N LEU A 162 -17.38 -12.32 -2.76
CA LEU A 162 -16.23 -13.05 -2.23
C LEU A 162 -16.60 -13.82 -0.96
N LYS A 163 -17.38 -13.23 -0.06
CA LYS A 163 -17.87 -13.90 1.15
C LYS A 163 -18.72 -15.13 0.80
N GLN A 164 -19.65 -14.99 -0.16
CA GLN A 164 -20.48 -16.10 -0.61
C GLN A 164 -19.64 -17.22 -1.24
N CYS A 165 -18.64 -16.87 -2.06
CA CYS A 165 -17.72 -17.84 -2.67
C CYS A 165 -16.92 -18.60 -1.60
N ASN A 166 -16.43 -17.92 -0.57
CA ASN A 166 -15.72 -18.56 0.55
C ASN A 166 -16.64 -19.51 1.35
N GLU A 167 -17.88 -19.13 1.59
CA GLU A 167 -18.88 -20.00 2.24
C GLU A 167 -19.14 -21.27 1.40
N GLN A 168 -19.28 -21.12 0.08
CA GLN A 168 -19.42 -22.27 -0.82
C GLN A 168 -18.18 -23.16 -0.85
N PHE A 169 -16.98 -22.56 -0.91
CA PHE A 169 -15.73 -23.30 -0.90
C PHE A 169 -15.60 -24.16 0.37
N ASN A 170 -15.93 -23.61 1.54
CA ASN A 170 -15.92 -24.35 2.79
C ASN A 170 -16.90 -25.53 2.79
N LEU A 171 -18.09 -25.35 2.20
CA LEU A 171 -19.07 -26.43 2.05
C LEU A 171 -18.56 -27.52 1.11
N ILE A 172 -17.92 -27.14 -0.01
CA ILE A 172 -17.34 -28.08 -0.97
C ILE A 172 -16.23 -28.90 -0.31
N GLU A 173 -15.33 -28.27 0.45
CA GLU A 173 -14.25 -28.98 1.15
C GLU A 173 -14.79 -29.93 2.22
N LYS A 174 -15.85 -29.53 2.94
CA LYS A 174 -16.53 -30.44 3.88
C LYS A 174 -17.12 -31.65 3.17
N ASN A 175 -17.86 -31.45 2.08
CA ASN A 175 -18.46 -32.54 1.31
C ASN A 175 -17.38 -33.45 0.71
N ARG A 176 -16.27 -32.88 0.25
CA ARG A 176 -15.12 -33.63 -0.27
C ARG A 176 -14.53 -34.56 0.79
N GLN A 177 -14.41 -34.10 2.03
CA GLN A 177 -13.94 -34.94 3.14
C GLN A 177 -14.95 -36.04 3.47
N GLU A 178 -16.25 -35.73 3.55
CA GLU A 178 -17.30 -36.74 3.80
C GLU A 178 -17.35 -37.83 2.72
N ILE A 179 -17.18 -37.45 1.45
CA ILE A 179 -17.08 -38.38 0.32
C ILE A 179 -15.84 -39.27 0.47
N LYS A 180 -14.69 -38.68 0.81
CA LYS A 180 -13.45 -39.44 1.01
C LYS A 180 -13.60 -40.49 2.11
N ASP A 181 -14.14 -40.09 3.27
CA ASP A 181 -14.36 -40.99 4.41
C ASP A 181 -15.34 -42.12 4.04
N SER A 182 -16.36 -41.80 3.25
CA SER A 182 -17.33 -42.80 2.75
C SER A 182 -16.70 -43.81 1.80
N PHE A 183 -15.81 -43.36 0.90
CA PHE A 183 -15.06 -44.25 0.00
C PHE A 183 -14.11 -45.17 0.76
N GLU A 184 -13.38 -44.65 1.76
CA GLU A 184 -12.50 -45.47 2.60
C GLU A 184 -13.27 -46.56 3.35
N LYS A 185 -14.45 -46.22 3.88
CA LYS A 185 -15.33 -47.20 4.51
C LYS A 185 -15.82 -48.27 3.53
N LEU A 186 -16.24 -47.85 2.33
CA LEU A 186 -16.72 -48.78 1.30
C LEU A 186 -15.61 -49.74 0.84
N ASP A 187 -14.37 -49.27 0.70
CA ASP A 187 -13.23 -50.12 0.34
C ASP A 187 -12.94 -51.17 1.43
N LEU A 188 -12.98 -50.78 2.70
CA LEU A 188 -12.83 -51.71 3.82
C LEU A 188 -13.93 -52.77 3.84
N ASP A 189 -15.19 -52.37 3.64
CA ASP A 189 -16.32 -53.30 3.61
C ASP A 189 -16.24 -54.24 2.39
N HIS A 190 -15.81 -53.74 1.23
CA HIS A 190 -15.59 -54.56 0.04
C HIS A 190 -14.53 -55.65 0.28
N ARG A 191 -13.37 -55.29 0.84
CA ARG A 191 -12.31 -56.26 1.18
C ARG A 191 -12.79 -57.32 2.17
N ARG A 192 -13.57 -56.93 3.18
CA ARG A 192 -14.15 -57.87 4.16
C ARG A 192 -15.10 -58.87 3.51
N LEU A 193 -15.97 -58.41 2.61
CA LEU A 193 -16.89 -59.28 1.89
C LEU A 193 -16.13 -60.24 0.97
N GLN A 194 -15.07 -59.77 0.32
CA GLN A 194 -14.22 -60.62 -0.53
C GLN A 194 -13.57 -61.77 0.25
N CYS A 195 -13.00 -61.48 1.44
CA CYS A 195 -12.44 -62.54 2.29
C CYS A 195 -13.50 -63.57 2.72
N LYS A 196 -14.68 -63.10 3.16
CA LYS A 196 -15.78 -63.99 3.55
C LYS A 196 -16.24 -64.88 2.41
N ASN A 197 -16.35 -64.32 1.20
CA ASN A 197 -16.72 -65.10 0.02
C ASN A 197 -15.68 -66.19 -0.27
N SER A 198 -14.38 -65.88 -0.18
CA SER A 198 -13.32 -66.88 -0.35
C SER A 198 -13.37 -67.98 0.72
N GLU A 199 -13.65 -67.63 1.98
CA GLU A 199 -13.85 -68.60 3.06
C GLU A 199 -15.03 -69.54 2.78
N PHE A 200 -16.17 -68.98 2.34
CA PHE A 200 -17.35 -69.78 1.98
C PHE A 200 -17.12 -70.70 0.78
N GLU A 201 -16.39 -70.24 -0.25
CA GLU A 201 -16.03 -71.07 -1.41
C GLU A 201 -15.22 -72.30 -0.99
N LEU A 202 -14.21 -72.11 -0.13
CA LEU A 202 -13.39 -73.21 0.41
C LEU A 202 -14.21 -74.19 1.26
N GLU A 203 -15.18 -73.68 2.04
CA GLU A 203 -16.06 -74.52 2.86
C GLU A 203 -17.02 -75.37 1.99
N ILE A 204 -17.56 -74.79 0.91
CA ILE A 204 -18.43 -75.50 -0.04
C ILE A 204 -17.65 -76.62 -0.75
N GLU A 205 -16.44 -76.36 -1.24
CA GLU A 205 -15.60 -77.37 -1.89
C GLU A 205 -15.26 -78.54 -0.94
N ALA A 206 -14.97 -78.24 0.32
CA ALA A 206 -14.67 -79.26 1.33
C ALA A 206 -15.87 -80.19 1.60
N LEU A 207 -17.09 -79.65 1.57
CA LEU A 207 -18.31 -80.45 1.76
C LEU A 207 -18.63 -81.30 0.52
N GLN A 208 -18.42 -80.77 -0.69
CA GLN A 208 -18.69 -81.49 -1.94
C GLN A 208 -17.72 -82.66 -2.18
N ASN A 209 -16.43 -82.49 -1.85
CA ASN A 209 -15.40 -83.49 -2.16
C ASN A 209 -15.37 -84.71 -1.20
N ASN A 210 -15.87 -84.56 0.03
CA ASN A 210 -15.77 -85.63 1.04
C ASN A 210 -16.96 -86.62 1.02
N GLY A 211 -18.07 -86.29 0.35
CA GLY A 211 -19.19 -87.21 0.08
C GLY A 211 -19.96 -87.70 1.33
N VAL A 212 -21.00 -88.52 1.08
CA VAL A 212 -21.79 -89.20 2.12
C VAL A 212 -21.29 -90.64 2.23
N HIS A 213 -20.85 -91.05 3.41
CA HIS A 213 -20.43 -92.43 3.68
C HIS A 213 -21.64 -93.33 3.98
N PRO A 214 -21.64 -94.61 3.54
CA PRO A 214 -22.68 -95.59 3.88
C PRO A 214 -22.51 -96.13 5.31
N ALA A 215 -22.34 -95.23 6.29
CA ALA A 215 -22.14 -95.56 7.70
C ALA A 215 -22.80 -94.51 8.60
N TYR A 216 -23.25 -94.96 9.77
CA TYR A 216 -23.80 -94.10 10.82
C TYR A 216 -22.74 -93.85 11.89
N CYS A 217 -22.69 -92.64 12.43
CA CYS A 217 -21.84 -92.35 13.57
C CYS A 217 -22.41 -93.03 14.82
N ASN A 218 -21.62 -93.86 15.51
CA ASN A 218 -22.03 -94.56 16.73
C ASN A 218 -22.31 -93.63 17.92
N VAL A 219 -21.94 -92.35 17.84
CA VAL A 219 -22.13 -91.37 18.92
C VAL A 219 -23.39 -90.53 18.70
N CYS A 220 -23.54 -89.92 17.53
CA CYS A 220 -24.70 -89.05 17.22
C CYS A 220 -25.81 -89.74 16.43
N ASN A 221 -25.61 -91.00 16.00
CA ASN A 221 -26.55 -91.83 15.24
C ASN A 221 -27.03 -91.22 13.91
N LYS A 222 -26.26 -90.31 13.32
CA LYS A 222 -26.53 -89.71 11.99
C LYS A 222 -25.64 -90.34 10.93
N TYR A 223 -26.08 -90.28 9.67
CA TYR A 223 -25.22 -90.60 8.52
C TYR A 223 -23.95 -89.75 8.55
N ILE A 224 -22.81 -90.36 8.26
CA ILE A 224 -21.52 -89.67 8.23
C ILE A 224 -21.40 -88.95 6.88
N VAL A 225 -21.42 -87.62 6.93
CA VAL A 225 -21.12 -86.73 5.81
C VAL A 225 -19.77 -86.08 6.07
N GLY A 226 -18.92 -85.98 5.05
CA GLY A 226 -17.56 -85.51 5.23
C GLY A 226 -16.62 -86.64 5.66
N ILE A 227 -15.65 -86.35 6.53
CA ILE A 227 -14.65 -87.34 6.94
C ILE A 227 -15.27 -88.40 7.88
N ARG A 228 -15.10 -89.67 7.52
CA ARG A 228 -15.40 -90.82 8.38
C ARG A 228 -14.16 -91.29 9.13
N TYR A 229 -14.30 -91.46 10.44
CA TYR A 229 -13.30 -92.05 11.31
C TYR A 229 -13.75 -93.46 11.71
N LYS A 230 -13.21 -94.49 11.04
CA LYS A 230 -13.45 -95.90 11.38
C LYS A 230 -12.45 -96.35 12.44
N CYS A 231 -12.91 -96.90 13.56
CA CYS A 231 -12.03 -97.53 14.52
C CYS A 231 -11.35 -98.74 13.85
N GLY A 232 -10.01 -98.78 13.88
CA GLY A 232 -9.26 -99.87 13.27
C GLY A 232 -9.37 -101.20 14.02
N HIS A 233 -9.71 -101.17 15.31
CA HIS A 233 -9.72 -102.37 16.17
C HIS A 233 -11.12 -102.86 16.54
N CYS A 234 -12.17 -102.14 16.14
CA CYS A 234 -13.55 -102.54 16.36
C CYS A 234 -14.24 -102.87 15.05
N ASP A 235 -15.15 -103.84 15.11
CA ASP A 235 -15.90 -104.29 13.95
C ASP A 235 -16.75 -103.16 13.34
N ASN A 236 -17.68 -102.58 14.11
CA ASN A 236 -18.65 -101.62 13.60
C ASN A 236 -18.70 -100.33 14.45
N TYR A 237 -17.53 -99.69 14.58
CA TYR A 237 -17.41 -98.41 15.28
C TYR A 237 -16.85 -97.32 14.36
N ASP A 238 -17.73 -96.39 13.99
CA ASP A 238 -17.49 -95.27 13.09
C ASP A 238 -17.98 -93.97 13.73
N ILE A 239 -17.22 -92.90 13.57
CA ILE A 239 -17.61 -91.57 14.04
C ILE A 239 -17.40 -90.52 12.95
N CYS A 240 -18.24 -89.50 12.94
CA CYS A 240 -18.05 -88.33 12.08
C CYS A 240 -17.05 -87.35 12.71
N SER A 241 -16.58 -86.37 11.94
CA SER A 241 -15.67 -85.32 12.42
C SER A 241 -16.16 -84.62 13.69
N ASN A 242 -17.46 -84.35 13.82
CA ASN A 242 -18.01 -83.67 14.99
C ASN A 242 -17.95 -84.53 16.27
N CYS A 243 -17.85 -85.85 16.12
CA CYS A 243 -17.76 -86.79 17.22
C CYS A 243 -16.34 -87.34 17.40
N GLU A 244 -15.33 -86.83 16.69
CA GLU A 244 -13.95 -87.35 16.72
C GLU A 244 -13.31 -87.27 18.12
N THR A 245 -13.76 -86.32 18.94
CA THR A 245 -13.31 -86.12 20.33
C THR A 245 -14.09 -86.97 21.34
N SER A 246 -15.03 -87.81 20.89
CA SER A 246 -15.79 -88.70 21.76
C SER A 246 -14.90 -89.71 22.48
N ASN A 247 -15.32 -90.09 23.69
CA ASN A 247 -14.56 -91.00 24.54
C ASN A 247 -14.77 -92.46 24.07
N HIS A 248 -13.98 -92.90 23.08
CA HIS A 248 -13.80 -94.31 22.74
C HIS A 248 -12.56 -94.87 23.46
N ASN A 249 -12.28 -96.17 23.35
CA ASN A 249 -11.07 -96.76 23.94
C ASN A 249 -9.83 -95.97 23.49
N ARG A 250 -9.05 -95.46 24.45
CA ARG A 250 -7.84 -94.67 24.21
C ARG A 250 -6.76 -95.46 23.47
N ASP A 251 -6.81 -96.78 23.57
CA ASP A 251 -5.89 -97.67 22.87
C ASP A 251 -6.29 -97.89 21.42
N HIS A 252 -7.48 -97.48 21.00
CA HIS A 252 -7.90 -97.66 19.63
C HIS A 252 -7.48 -96.49 18.74
N VAL A 253 -6.95 -96.82 17.56
CA VAL A 253 -6.63 -95.83 16.53
C VAL A 253 -7.76 -95.76 15.50
N PHE A 254 -7.88 -94.60 14.87
CA PHE A 254 -8.89 -94.36 13.86
C PHE A 254 -8.27 -94.31 12.48
N ILE A 255 -8.91 -94.99 11.54
CA ILE A 255 -8.65 -94.90 10.11
C ILE A 255 -9.45 -93.69 9.60
N LYS A 256 -8.75 -92.70 9.03
CA LYS A 256 -9.34 -91.45 8.51
C LYS A 256 -9.69 -91.62 7.03
N ILE A 257 -10.98 -91.82 6.74
CA ILE A 257 -11.51 -92.06 5.41
C ILE A 257 -12.14 -90.76 4.91
N LYS A 258 -11.50 -90.09 3.94
CA LYS A 258 -11.94 -88.78 3.42
C LYS A 258 -13.06 -88.87 2.37
N SER A 259 -13.11 -89.96 1.60
CA SER A 259 -14.14 -90.20 0.58
C SER A 259 -14.66 -91.64 0.68
N PRO A 260 -15.90 -91.94 0.23
CA PRO A 260 -16.49 -93.27 0.36
C PRO A 260 -15.64 -94.37 -0.27
N ILE A 261 -15.53 -95.52 0.41
CA ILE A 261 -14.86 -96.72 -0.09
C ILE A 261 -15.85 -97.48 -0.98
N GLY A 262 -15.45 -97.80 -2.21
CA GLY A 262 -16.38 -98.28 -3.22
C GLY A 262 -16.93 -99.67 -2.99
N ASN A 263 -16.16 -100.50 -2.31
CA ASN A 263 -16.59 -101.81 -1.87
C ASN A 263 -16.23 -101.97 -0.39
N ASP A 264 -16.99 -101.28 0.48
CA ASP A 264 -16.76 -101.31 1.92
C ASP A 264 -17.27 -102.60 2.59
N ARG A 265 -16.92 -103.76 2.01
CA ARG A 265 -17.14 -105.07 2.62
C ARG A 265 -16.45 -105.20 3.99
N PHE A 266 -15.50 -104.31 4.27
CA PHE A 266 -14.72 -104.22 5.49
C PHE A 266 -15.31 -103.25 6.54
N ALA A 267 -16.44 -102.61 6.24
CA ALA A 267 -17.09 -101.63 7.12
C ALA A 267 -17.29 -102.15 8.55
N ARG A 268 -17.60 -103.45 8.65
CA ARG A 268 -17.99 -104.15 9.88
C ARG A 268 -16.90 -105.08 10.43
N THR A 269 -15.64 -104.83 10.08
CA THR A 269 -14.51 -105.66 10.52
C THR A 269 -13.45 -104.80 11.18
N ALA A 270 -12.85 -105.31 12.25
CA ALA A 270 -11.59 -104.79 12.78
C ALA A 270 -10.47 -105.01 11.75
N LEU A 271 -9.86 -103.93 11.28
CA LEU A 271 -8.88 -103.93 10.19
C LEU A 271 -7.43 -103.95 10.67
N LEU A 272 -7.19 -103.58 11.93
CA LEU A 272 -5.85 -103.43 12.49
C LEU A 272 -5.64 -104.41 13.65
N PRO A 273 -4.43 -104.96 13.79
CA PRO A 273 -4.04 -105.74 14.97
C PRO A 273 -3.93 -104.84 16.19
N GLU A 274 -3.90 -105.43 17.38
CA GLU A 274 -3.70 -104.68 18.63
C GLU A 274 -2.32 -104.00 18.65
N PHE A 275 -2.31 -102.69 18.87
CA PHE A 275 -1.10 -101.88 18.91
C PHE A 275 -0.55 -101.75 20.34
N LYS A 276 0.66 -102.26 20.55
CA LYS A 276 1.37 -102.13 21.83
C LYS A 276 1.73 -100.67 22.11
N LEU A 277 1.28 -100.20 23.27
CA LEU A 277 1.65 -98.91 23.83
C LEU A 277 3.15 -98.86 24.10
N ILE A 278 3.78 -97.74 23.75
CA ILE A 278 5.10 -97.39 24.28
C ILE A 278 4.85 -96.32 25.34
N GLU A 279 5.02 -96.65 26.62
CA GLU A 279 4.87 -95.68 27.71
C GLU A 279 5.89 -94.54 27.55
N GLN A 280 5.38 -93.32 27.35
CA GLN A 280 6.17 -92.09 27.33
C GLN A 280 5.42 -90.99 28.08
N ASN A 281 6.17 -90.01 28.56
CA ASN A 281 5.68 -88.86 29.30
C ASN A 281 4.67 -88.05 28.43
N GLU A 282 3.46 -87.79 28.93
CA GLU A 282 2.34 -87.21 28.15
C GLU A 282 2.63 -85.81 27.56
N GLN A 283 3.69 -85.15 28.05
CA GLN A 283 4.03 -83.77 27.73
C GLN A 283 4.88 -83.59 26.44
N ASP A 284 5.46 -84.66 25.87
CA ASP A 284 6.17 -84.62 24.56
C ASP A 284 5.92 -85.93 23.78
N ILE A 285 4.77 -86.01 23.09
CA ILE A 285 4.41 -87.18 22.26
C ILE A 285 5.31 -87.21 21.02
N ASP A 286 6.46 -87.88 21.13
CA ASP A 286 7.38 -88.16 20.02
C ASP A 286 7.20 -89.60 19.53
N HIS A 287 6.81 -89.75 18.26
CA HIS A 287 6.60 -91.06 17.63
C HIS A 287 7.90 -91.76 17.23
N LYS A 288 9.06 -91.10 17.41
CA LYS A 288 10.39 -91.60 17.01
C LYS A 288 10.45 -92.02 15.53
N THR A 289 9.67 -91.33 14.70
CA THR A 289 9.64 -91.51 13.25
C THR A 289 9.62 -90.15 12.56
N VAL A 290 10.03 -90.14 11.29
CA VAL A 290 10.20 -88.94 10.49
C VAL A 290 9.08 -88.85 9.45
N CYS A 291 8.54 -87.66 9.24
CA CYS A 291 7.59 -87.39 8.17
C CYS A 291 8.27 -87.55 6.80
N ASN A 292 7.69 -88.34 5.90
CA ASN A 292 8.25 -88.55 4.56
C ASN A 292 8.19 -87.30 3.67
N VAL A 293 7.38 -86.30 4.04
CA VAL A 293 7.22 -85.08 3.24
C VAL A 293 8.14 -83.95 3.72
N CYS A 294 8.10 -83.60 5.01
CA CYS A 294 8.89 -82.48 5.55
C CYS A 294 10.18 -82.90 6.25
N HIS A 295 10.44 -84.21 6.36
CA HIS A 295 11.63 -84.80 6.99
C HIS A 295 11.89 -84.40 8.44
N LYS A 296 10.88 -83.86 9.13
CA LYS A 296 10.92 -83.58 10.57
C LYS A 296 10.40 -84.77 11.40
N ASN A 297 10.88 -84.90 12.63
CA ASN A 297 10.33 -85.85 13.59
C ASN A 297 8.84 -85.56 13.82
N ILE A 298 8.03 -86.61 13.82
CA ILE A 298 6.58 -86.49 14.01
C ILE A 298 6.28 -86.36 15.50
N LYS A 299 5.98 -85.13 15.90
CA LYS A 299 5.46 -84.79 17.23
C LYS A 299 3.93 -84.64 17.18
N GLY A 300 3.23 -85.10 18.22
CA GLY A 300 1.76 -85.01 18.31
C GLY A 300 1.05 -86.13 17.54
N VAL A 301 0.15 -85.78 16.61
CA VAL A 301 -0.60 -86.79 15.82
C VAL A 301 0.24 -87.27 14.63
N ARG A 302 0.37 -88.58 14.53
CA ARG A 302 1.02 -89.29 13.41
C ARG A 302 -0.03 -89.83 12.44
N TYR A 303 0.22 -89.67 11.15
CA TYR A 303 -0.58 -90.27 10.09
C TYR A 303 0.24 -91.33 9.35
N LYS A 304 -0.07 -92.60 9.60
CA LYS A 304 0.52 -93.75 8.91
C LYS A 304 -0.30 -94.07 7.68
N CYS A 305 0.32 -94.13 6.49
CA CYS A 305 -0.37 -94.67 5.33
C CYS A 305 -0.67 -96.16 5.56
N GLY A 306 -1.93 -96.57 5.46
CA GLY A 306 -2.32 -97.97 5.64
C GLY A 306 -1.90 -98.88 4.48
N HIS A 307 -1.71 -98.32 3.29
CA HIS A 307 -1.38 -99.07 2.06
C HIS A 307 0.12 -99.12 1.73
N CYS A 308 0.91 -98.21 2.29
CA CYS A 308 2.36 -98.16 2.06
C CYS A 308 3.11 -98.65 3.29
N LEU A 309 4.20 -99.39 3.12
CA LEU A 309 4.96 -99.94 4.24
C LEU A 309 5.53 -98.83 5.15
N LYS A 310 6.24 -97.86 4.58
CA LYS A 310 7.05 -96.87 5.35
C LYS A 310 6.63 -95.41 5.16
N PHE A 311 5.42 -95.15 4.66
CA PHE A 311 4.94 -93.77 4.50
C PHE A 311 4.23 -93.26 5.76
N GLU A 312 4.75 -92.14 6.26
CA GLU A 312 4.41 -91.44 7.50
C GLU A 312 4.27 -89.94 7.20
N MET A 313 3.28 -89.32 7.82
CA MET A 313 3.00 -87.90 7.64
C MET A 313 2.67 -87.24 8.99
N CYS A 314 3.23 -86.06 9.23
CA CYS A 314 2.88 -85.27 10.42
C CYS A 314 1.58 -84.50 10.23
N VAL A 315 1.00 -84.02 11.33
CA VAL A 315 -0.26 -83.25 11.30
C VAL A 315 -0.22 -82.01 10.39
N ILE A 316 0.94 -81.33 10.32
CA ILE A 316 1.11 -80.12 9.49
C ILE A 316 1.04 -80.48 8.01
N CYS A 317 1.74 -81.54 7.59
CA CYS A 317 1.70 -82.00 6.21
C CYS A 317 0.32 -82.57 5.85
N GLU A 318 -0.37 -83.25 6.78
CA GLU A 318 -1.73 -83.76 6.50
C GLU A 318 -2.76 -82.66 6.29
N ALA A 319 -2.61 -81.52 6.97
CA ALA A 319 -3.50 -80.37 6.85
C ALA A 319 -3.24 -79.52 5.60
N TYR A 320 -2.20 -79.82 4.82
CA TYR A 320 -1.88 -79.06 3.62
C TYR A 320 -2.92 -79.33 2.51
N PRO A 321 -3.39 -78.30 1.78
CA PRO A 321 -4.53 -78.42 0.86
C PRO A 321 -4.23 -79.23 -0.41
N PHE A 322 -2.96 -79.54 -0.69
CA PHE A 322 -2.57 -80.34 -1.84
C PHE A 322 -2.39 -81.82 -1.44
N ASN A 323 -2.73 -82.74 -2.34
CA ASN A 323 -2.47 -84.17 -2.16
C ASN A 323 -0.96 -84.42 -2.20
N LEU A 324 -0.33 -84.50 -1.02
CA LEU A 324 1.11 -84.77 -0.84
C LEU A 324 1.46 -86.26 -0.92
N HIS A 325 0.46 -87.12 -1.09
CA HIS A 325 0.55 -88.56 -1.30
C HIS A 325 -0.61 -89.02 -2.19
N ASP A 326 -0.57 -90.27 -2.66
CA ASP A 326 -1.65 -90.86 -3.46
C ASP A 326 -3.02 -90.65 -2.78
N PRO A 327 -3.97 -89.94 -3.41
CA PRO A 327 -5.27 -89.63 -2.82
C PRO A 327 -6.16 -90.86 -2.61
N THR A 328 -5.83 -92.01 -3.22
CA THR A 328 -6.54 -93.28 -2.98
C THR A 328 -6.07 -93.97 -1.70
N HIS A 329 -4.97 -93.51 -1.09
CA HIS A 329 -4.45 -94.12 0.13
C HIS A 329 -5.10 -93.55 1.38
N VAL A 330 -5.46 -94.45 2.29
CA VAL A 330 -6.14 -94.12 3.54
C VAL A 330 -5.10 -94.05 4.66
N PHE A 331 -5.23 -93.03 5.50
CA PHE A 331 -4.32 -92.80 6.61
C PHE A 331 -4.92 -93.26 7.93
N ILE A 332 -4.10 -93.92 8.73
CA ILE A 332 -4.39 -94.29 10.11
C ILE A 332 -3.90 -93.14 11.00
N LYS A 333 -4.82 -92.55 11.77
CA LYS A 333 -4.57 -91.46 12.72
C LYS A 333 -4.17 -92.04 14.07
N ILE A 334 -2.89 -91.88 14.39
CA ILE A 334 -2.25 -92.42 15.59
C ILE A 334 -1.94 -91.26 16.53
N LYS A 335 -2.71 -91.13 17.62
CA LYS A 335 -2.59 -90.04 18.60
C LYS A 335 -1.54 -90.31 19.69
N ARG A 336 -1.11 -91.56 19.85
CA ARG A 336 -0.18 -92.03 20.89
C ARG A 336 1.00 -92.79 20.27
N PRO A 337 2.20 -92.81 20.85
CA PRO A 337 3.30 -93.60 20.33
C PRO A 337 2.96 -95.09 20.43
N VAL A 338 3.02 -95.78 19.29
CA VAL A 338 2.75 -97.22 19.19
C VAL A 338 3.86 -97.92 18.44
N GLN A 339 4.15 -99.15 18.86
CA GLN A 339 5.00 -100.04 18.07
C GLN A 339 4.13 -100.79 17.06
N ILE A 340 4.51 -100.72 15.78
CA ILE A 340 3.85 -101.41 14.67
C ILE A 340 4.84 -102.45 14.13
N ASP A 341 4.73 -103.68 14.60
CA ASP A 341 5.56 -104.80 14.15
C ASP A 341 4.93 -105.45 12.91
N SER A 342 4.94 -104.75 11.77
CA SER A 342 4.43 -105.29 10.51
C SER A 342 5.41 -105.04 9.36
N ASN A 343 5.74 -106.12 8.63
CA ASN A 343 6.47 -106.06 7.36
C ASN A 343 5.53 -105.92 6.14
N GLU A 344 4.22 -105.84 6.37
CA GLU A 344 3.18 -105.74 5.36
C GLU A 344 2.36 -104.45 5.52
N ALA A 345 1.61 -104.09 4.47
CA ALA A 345 0.64 -103.01 4.55
C ALA A 345 -0.44 -103.34 5.60
N LEU A 346 -0.84 -102.33 6.38
CA LEU A 346 -1.80 -102.51 7.49
C LEU A 346 -3.24 -102.61 7.01
N LEU A 347 -3.54 -102.13 5.80
CA LEU A 347 -4.87 -102.17 5.22
C LEU A 347 -4.84 -102.95 3.89
N PRO A 348 -5.91 -103.74 3.59
CA PRO A 348 -6.05 -104.40 2.31
C PRO A 348 -6.01 -103.41 1.13
N LEU A 349 -5.50 -103.85 -0.01
CA LEU A 349 -5.41 -103.02 -1.23
C LEU A 349 -6.78 -102.58 -1.74
N GLU A 350 -7.84 -103.35 -1.47
CA GLU A 350 -9.21 -103.03 -1.87
C GLU A 350 -9.87 -102.00 -0.94
N PHE A 351 -9.28 -101.74 0.23
CA PHE A 351 -9.76 -100.72 1.18
C PHE A 351 -9.29 -99.32 0.75
N ARG A 352 -9.71 -98.87 -0.44
CA ARG A 352 -9.36 -97.56 -1.02
C ARG A 352 -10.61 -96.77 -1.39
N PRO A 353 -10.61 -95.43 -1.24
CA PRO A 353 -11.73 -94.59 -1.63
C PRO A 353 -11.97 -94.64 -3.14
N ILE A 354 -13.23 -94.48 -3.55
CA ILE A 354 -13.55 -94.14 -4.94
C ILE A 354 -13.13 -92.68 -5.13
N ILE A 355 -12.08 -92.45 -5.92
CA ILE A 355 -11.85 -91.12 -6.47
C ILE A 355 -12.77 -91.01 -7.68
N THR A 356 -13.93 -90.39 -7.48
CA THR A 356 -14.64 -89.80 -8.61
C THR A 356 -13.72 -88.71 -9.16
N LYS A 357 -13.15 -88.91 -10.35
CA LYS A 357 -12.59 -87.77 -11.08
C LYS A 357 -13.72 -86.75 -11.16
N ALA A 358 -13.56 -85.60 -10.52
CA ALA A 358 -14.42 -84.48 -10.78
C ALA A 358 -14.38 -84.28 -12.30
N ALA A 359 -15.53 -84.47 -12.95
CA ALA A 359 -15.69 -84.11 -14.35
C ALA A 359 -15.34 -82.63 -14.42
N GLY A 360 -14.26 -82.31 -15.14
CA GLY A 360 -13.80 -80.94 -15.27
C GLY A 360 -14.92 -80.05 -15.78
N VAL A 361 -15.18 -78.97 -15.03
CA VAL A 361 -15.87 -77.77 -15.49
C VAL A 361 -14.95 -76.61 -15.17
#